data_AF-A0A8J3W890-F1
#
_entry.id   AF-A0A8J3W890-F1
#
_cell.length_a   1.000
_cell.length_b   1.000
_cell.length_c   1.000
_cell.angle_alpha   90.00
_cell.angle_beta   90.00
_cell.angle_gamma   90.00
#
_symmetry.space_group_name_H-M   'P 1'
#
loop_
_entity.id
_entity.type
_entity.pdbx_description
1 polymer ?
#
loop_
_entity_poly.entity_id
_entity_poly.type
_entity_poly.pdbx_seq_one_letter_code
_entity_poly.pdbx_strand_id
1 'polypeptide(L)' 'MIFVFDPWRQAVFLVTGDKSEDWDGWYDKAIKTAEERFARHMERRNDE' A
#
# COMPACT_ATOMS: atom_id res chain seq x y z
N MET A 1 0.87 5.40 -7.69
CA MET A 1 0.10 4.19 -7.33
C MET A 1 1.03 3.16 -6.73
N ILE A 2 0.68 2.59 -5.57
CA ILE A 2 1.39 1.48 -4.93
C ILE A 2 0.40 0.33 -4.71
N PHE A 3 0.77 -0.87 -5.13
CA PHE A 3 0.01 -2.09 -4.94
C PHE A 3 0.97 -3.27 -4.70
N VAL A 4 0.44 -4.35 -4.13
CA VAL A 4 1.17 -5.60 -3.88
C VAL A 4 0.29 -6.80 -4.24
N PHE A 5 0.91 -7.92 -4.60
CA PHE A 5 0.24 -9.22 -4.61
C PHE A 5 0.39 -9.85 -3.24
N ASP A 6 -0.72 -10.14 -2.58
CA ASP A 6 -0.68 -10.85 -1.30
C ASP A 6 -0.38 -12.36 -1.50
N PRO A 7 -0.09 -13.11 -0.42
CA PRO A 7 0.18 -14.56 -0.53
C PRO A 7 -0.94 -15.38 -1.15
N TRP A 8 -2.18 -14.85 -1.18
CA TRP A 8 -3.35 -15.48 -1.78
C TRP A 8 -3.57 -15.08 -3.23
N ARG A 9 -2.56 -14.45 -3.86
CA ARG A 9 -2.55 -14.06 -5.27
C ARG A 9 -3.61 -13.00 -5.60
N GLN A 10 -3.97 -12.15 -4.64
CA GLN A 10 -4.86 -11.02 -4.86
C GLN A 10 -4.06 -9.73 -4.98
N ALA A 11 -4.38 -8.92 -5.99
CA ALA A 11 -3.83 -7.58 -6.12
C ALA A 11 -4.51 -6.66 -5.09
N VAL A 12 -3.72 -6.07 -4.20
CA VAL A 12 -4.19 -5.17 -3.15
C VAL A 12 -3.65 -3.77 -3.43
N PHE A 13 -4.56 -2.82 -3.68
CA PHE A 13 -4.20 -1.42 -3.83
C PHE A 13 -3.95 -0.80 -2.46
N LEU A 14 -2.71 -0.34 -2.25
CA LEU A 14 -2.28 0.22 -0.97
C LEU A 14 -2.37 1.74 -0.99
N VAL A 15 -1.93 2.41 -2.07
CA VAL A 15 -2.01 3.87 -2.21
C VAL A 15 -2.39 4.28 -3.62
N THR A 16 -3.40 5.14 -3.71
CA THR A 16 -3.81 5.86 -4.93
C THR A 16 -3.70 7.37 -4.68
N GLY A 17 -3.56 8.17 -5.74
CA GLY A 17 -3.43 9.63 -5.63
C GLY A 17 -2.56 10.24 -6.72
N ASP A 18 -2.57 11.57 -6.76
CA ASP A 18 -1.75 12.35 -7.69
C ASP A 18 -0.29 12.38 -7.23
N LYS A 19 0.62 12.17 -8.19
CA LYS A 19 2.06 12.08 -8.00
C LYS A 19 2.79 13.17 -8.80
N SER A 20 2.04 14.08 -9.42
CA SER A 20 2.53 14.86 -10.56
C SER A 20 3.44 16.01 -10.14
N GLU A 21 3.27 16.56 -8.93
CA GLU A 21 3.94 17.80 -8.50
C GLU A 21 5.15 17.61 -7.58
N ASP A 22 5.14 16.64 -6.66
CA ASP A 22 6.22 16.40 -5.68
C ASP A 22 6.53 14.90 -5.59
N TRP A 23 7.34 14.39 -6.52
CA TRP A 23 7.62 12.95 -6.60
C TRP A 23 8.33 12.41 -5.36
N ASP A 24 9.28 13.18 -4.81
CA ASP A 24 10.15 12.74 -3.72
C ASP A 24 9.38 12.71 -2.40
N GLY A 25 8.72 13.83 -2.05
CA GLY A 25 7.87 13.89 -0.86
C GLY A 25 6.63 13.02 -0.95
N TRP A 26 6.13 12.76 -2.17
CA TRP A 26 5.06 11.79 -2.38
C TRP A 26 5.51 10.38 -2.03
N TYR A 27 6.69 9.93 -2.48
CA TYR A 27 7.15 8.57 -2.18
C TYR A 27 7.42 8.35 -0.69
N ASP A 28 8.04 9.31 0.01
CA ASP A 28 8.28 9.19 1.46
C ASP A 28 6.97 8.94 2.24
N LYS A 29 5.91 9.68 1.89
CA LYS A 29 4.59 9.53 2.52
C LYS A 29 3.85 8.28 2.05
N ALA A 30 3.89 8.01 0.74
CA ALA A 30 3.15 6.92 0.11
C ALA A 30 3.69 5.55 0.55
N ILE A 31 5.01 5.41 0.70
CA ILE A 31 5.62 4.15 1.17
C ILE A 31 5.19 3.85 2.61
N LYS A 32 5.36 4.81 3.54
CA LYS A 32 4.93 4.65 4.95
C LYS A 32 3.46 4.27 5.05
N THR A 33 2.61 4.96 4.29
CA THR A 33 1.18 4.68 4.23
C THR A 33 0.88 3.28 3.66
N ALA A 34 1.63 2.84 2.66
CA ALA A 34 1.46 1.53 2.04
C ALA A 34 1.86 0.39 3.00
N GLU A 35 2.96 0.55 3.74
CA GLU A 35 3.43 -0.41 4.74
C GLU A 35 2.40 -0.63 5.85
N GLU A 36 1.88 0.45 6.43
CA GLU A 36 0.82 0.38 7.46
C GLU A 36 -0.45 -0.32 6.97
N ARG A 37 -0.86 0.00 5.73
CA ARG A 37 -2.06 -0.60 5.11
C ARG A 37 -1.85 -2.09 4.84
N PHE A 38 -0.65 -2.48 4.42
CA PHE A 38 -0.35 -3.88 4.16
C PHE A 38 -0.28 -4.70 5.44
N ALA A 39 0.34 -4.18 6.51
CA ALA A 39 0.37 -4.85 7.81
C ALA A 39 -1.06 -5.14 8.32
N ARG A 40 -1.94 -4.13 8.31
CA ARG A 40 -3.35 -4.30 8.70
C ARG A 40 -4.11 -5.27 7.79
N HIS A 41 -3.81 -5.29 6.48
CA HIS A 41 -4.40 -6.27 5.57
C HIS A 41 -3.99 -7.70 5.96
N MET A 42 -2.71 -7.92 6.27
CA MET A 42 -2.21 -9.23 6.70
C MET A 42 -2.79 -9.68 8.04
N GLU A 43 -2.97 -8.77 9.01
CA GLU A 43 -3.66 -9.06 10.27
C GLU A 43 -5.09 -9.54 10.02
N ARG A 44 -5.88 -8.77 9.28
CA ARG A 44 -7.26 -9.15 8.94
C ARG A 44 -7.34 -10.50 8.22
N ARG A 45 -6.36 -10.82 7.37
CA ARG A 45 -6.30 -12.10 6.63
C ARG A 45 -5.92 -13.31 7.49
N ASN A 46 -5.21 -13.09 8.59
CA ASN A 46 -4.83 -14.17 9.51
C ASN A 46 -5.94 -14.48 10.53
N ASP A 47 -6.83 -13.51 10.78
CA ASP A 47 -7.99 -13.66 11.65
C ASP A 47 -9.21 -14.29 10.94
N GLU A 48 -9.18 -14.36 9.60
CA GLU A 48 -10.16 -15.02 8.71
C GLU A 48 -9.85 -16.51 8.51
#